data_AF-B7G4F7-F1
#
_entry.id   AF-B7G4F7-F1
#
_cell.length_a   1.000
_cell.length_b   1.000
_cell.length_c   1.000
_cell.angle_alpha   90.00
_cell.angle_beta   90.00
_cell.angle_gamma   90.00
#
_symmetry.space_group_name_H-M   'P 1'
#
loop_
_entity.id
_entity.type
_entity.pdbx_description
1 polymer ?
#
loop_
_entity_poly.entity_id
_entity_poly.type
_entity_poly.pdbx_seq_one_letter_code
_entity_poly.pdbx_strand_id
1 'polypeptide(L)'
;MPSTPARADGDVQTPHRILPIGVAFPRRIYPSFRIRIHIPHRHPQHFRCHLPPPCLPKIRPWGVVDAGIRRRFDDMNHMGRWKRPILALAFGVFNCLDCQGFVPVAGSSLGSKDSVGTADTLGIASSASKSSAPLSASGRTVPKESLIFLLSLQYPVSDKDPSLFSKTAKDVWRWKDAVLGDGRDFFLPKPKTLNALIKYLRSDPIIQECVVLSNCARLEVLIVADRDPTTHVSELLWKQVQAHNTPRRHQRFGWQRTLSFDRSDLVDPQAARWETDPSHVAELQTYWHCEHGLANVTRHCAAVAAGLAPRPRRPDRSVVFAPFSSRDAHILLQLKRTLELARTDCPTLAGILCAALTAGKAARNPRKVPALEELRPYGTGNSKYDRTAPREVTERVATAAWNLAIEPSVQECVARWQAQQQSERIAAFRHRAEAFAEDLEQLGWIRAQLHLPTMQLRQGQTVNEDEFFQHIQDSLERVQSPSEEKL
;
A
#
# COMPACT_ATOMS: atom_id res chain seq x y z
N MET A 1 12.54 48.65 -40.33
CA MET A 1 13.34 49.58 -41.17
C MET A 1 13.25 50.96 -40.55
N PRO A 2 14.31 51.79 -40.55
CA PRO A 2 15.71 51.55 -40.97
C PRO A 2 16.62 51.28 -39.73
N SER A 3 17.93 51.00 -39.80
CA SER A 3 18.83 50.48 -40.85
C SER A 3 20.12 49.96 -40.19
N THR A 4 20.69 48.87 -40.72
CA THR A 4 21.98 48.28 -40.30
C THR A 4 23.20 49.09 -40.76
N PRO A 5 24.38 48.87 -40.16
CA PRO A 5 25.51 48.25 -40.90
C PRO A 5 26.13 47.07 -40.10
N ALA A 6 26.44 45.91 -40.70
CA ALA A 6 27.61 45.62 -41.54
C ALA A 6 28.94 45.84 -40.78
N ARG A 7 29.49 44.81 -40.10
CA ARG A 7 30.29 43.66 -40.60
C ARG A 7 31.74 44.05 -40.95
N ALA A 8 32.70 43.49 -40.22
CA ALA A 8 34.12 43.46 -40.57
C ALA A 8 34.68 42.10 -40.13
N ASP A 9 35.30 41.37 -41.06
CA ASP A 9 35.97 40.10 -40.83
C ASP A 9 37.40 40.33 -40.28
N GLY A 10 37.97 39.34 -39.60
CA GLY A 10 39.27 39.47 -38.94
C GLY A 10 39.85 38.15 -38.43
N ASP A 11 40.23 37.26 -39.35
CA ASP A 11 41.17 36.17 -39.05
C ASP A 11 42.59 36.73 -38.84
N VAL A 12 43.34 36.18 -37.86
CA VAL A 12 44.79 35.83 -37.94
C VAL A 12 45.29 35.23 -36.60
N GLN A 13 45.40 33.90 -36.61
CA GLN A 13 46.49 33.04 -36.11
C GLN A 13 47.27 33.30 -34.77
N THR A 14 47.14 32.29 -33.89
CA THR A 14 48.25 31.60 -33.16
C THR A 14 48.88 32.25 -31.90
N PRO A 15 49.77 31.58 -31.13
CA PRO A 15 49.33 30.55 -30.18
C PRO A 15 49.93 30.72 -28.77
N HIS A 16 49.11 30.72 -27.71
CA HIS A 16 49.64 30.80 -26.34
C HIS A 16 50.03 29.44 -25.74
N ARG A 17 51.31 29.34 -25.38
CA ARG A 17 51.96 28.20 -24.71
C ARG A 17 51.25 27.79 -23.43
N ILE A 18 51.13 26.47 -23.25
CA ILE A 18 50.83 25.84 -21.96
C ILE A 18 52.06 25.99 -21.04
N LEU A 19 51.86 26.56 -19.85
CA LEU A 19 52.81 26.49 -18.74
C LEU A 19 52.19 25.67 -17.60
N PRO A 20 52.89 24.67 -17.02
CA PRO A 20 52.36 23.89 -15.91
C PRO A 20 52.48 24.66 -14.60
N ILE A 21 51.37 25.22 -14.12
CA ILE A 21 51.30 25.79 -12.76
C ILE A 21 51.20 24.63 -11.76
N GLY A 22 52.34 24.29 -11.13
CA GLY A 22 52.39 23.36 -10.01
C GLY A 22 51.77 23.97 -8.75
N VAL A 23 50.49 23.71 -8.49
CA VAL A 23 49.82 24.14 -7.26
C VAL A 23 50.18 23.20 -6.11
N ALA A 24 51.11 23.63 -5.26
CA ALA A 24 51.43 22.94 -4.01
C ALA A 24 50.29 23.09 -3.00
N PHE A 25 49.69 21.99 -2.57
CA PHE A 25 48.68 21.98 -1.51
C PHE A 25 49.34 22.02 -0.12
N PRO A 26 49.06 23.01 0.74
CA PRO A 26 49.51 22.98 2.13
C PRO A 26 48.70 21.94 2.92
N ARG A 27 49.39 20.99 3.56
CA ARG A 27 48.78 20.08 4.54
C ARG A 27 48.27 20.87 5.74
N ARG A 28 46.95 21.12 5.82
CA ARG A 28 46.33 21.64 7.05
C ARG A 28 46.30 20.55 8.12
N ILE A 29 46.98 20.82 9.23
CA ILE A 29 46.88 20.07 10.47
C ILE A 29 45.54 20.46 11.13
N TYR A 30 44.72 19.46 11.48
CA TYR A 30 43.50 19.70 12.25
C TYR A 30 43.81 19.64 13.76
N PRO A 31 43.39 20.64 14.57
CA PRO A 31 43.48 20.54 16.02
C PRO A 31 42.38 19.62 16.56
N SER A 32 42.79 18.66 17.41
CA SER A 32 41.89 17.72 18.06
C SER A 32 41.07 18.39 19.16
N PHE A 33 39.83 18.80 18.87
CA PHE A 33 38.91 19.28 19.89
C PHE A 33 38.44 18.15 20.81
N ARG A 34 38.97 18.09 22.04
CA ARG A 34 38.41 17.29 23.14
C ARG A 34 37.22 18.03 23.77
N ILE A 35 36.02 17.58 23.48
CA ILE A 35 34.82 18.02 24.22
C ILE A 35 34.82 17.34 25.60
N ARG A 36 35.07 18.10 26.66
CA ARG A 36 34.77 17.67 28.04
C ARG A 36 33.27 17.85 28.29
N ILE A 37 32.53 16.74 28.39
CA ILE A 37 31.15 16.78 28.88
C ILE A 37 31.20 16.87 30.40
N HIS A 38 30.76 18.00 30.95
CA HIS A 38 30.64 18.18 32.39
C HIS A 38 29.32 17.57 32.86
N ILE A 39 29.37 16.44 33.56
CA ILE A 39 28.20 15.87 34.24
C ILE A 39 28.13 16.50 35.64
N PRO A 40 27.05 17.21 36.00
CA PRO A 40 26.91 17.74 37.36
C PRO A 40 26.46 16.61 38.31
N HIS A 41 27.27 16.33 39.33
CA HIS A 41 26.83 15.51 40.45
C HIS A 41 25.72 16.23 41.22
N ARG A 42 24.54 15.62 41.31
CA ARG A 42 23.54 15.99 42.33
C ARG A 42 23.77 15.18 43.59
N HIS A 43 23.84 15.86 44.74
CA HIS A 43 23.76 15.24 46.05
C HIS A 43 22.41 14.53 46.24
N PRO A 44 22.36 13.33 46.85
CA PRO A 44 21.12 12.75 47.32
C PRO A 44 20.70 13.40 48.66
N GLN A 45 19.49 13.95 48.72
CA GLN A 45 18.85 14.25 50.00
C GLN A 45 18.21 12.99 50.58
N HIS A 46 18.25 12.85 51.89
CA HIS A 46 17.75 11.68 52.61
C HIS A 46 16.23 11.55 52.51
N PHE A 47 15.75 10.35 52.17
CA PHE A 47 14.42 9.87 52.61
C PHE A 47 14.60 8.56 53.38
N ARG A 48 14.23 8.57 54.66
CA ARG A 48 14.10 7.35 55.47
C ARG A 48 12.72 6.77 55.26
N CYS A 49 12.64 5.50 54.87
CA CYS A 49 11.46 4.67 55.10
C CYS A 49 11.88 3.46 55.92
N HIS A 50 11.31 3.31 57.12
CA HIS A 50 11.42 2.09 57.91
C HIS A 50 10.37 1.09 57.44
N LEU A 51 10.77 -0.15 57.17
CA LEU A 51 10.15 -1.42 57.59
C LEU A 51 10.92 -2.61 56.93
N PRO A 52 10.97 -3.80 57.56
CA PRO A 52 11.92 -4.85 57.20
C PRO A 52 11.40 -5.84 56.13
N PRO A 53 12.28 -6.50 55.36
CA PRO A 53 11.91 -7.63 54.51
C PRO A 53 11.93 -8.96 55.30
N PRO A 54 10.99 -9.89 55.04
CA PRO A 54 11.10 -11.26 55.53
C PRO A 54 12.10 -12.08 54.70
N CYS A 55 12.86 -12.93 55.37
CA CYS A 55 13.75 -13.92 54.76
C CYS A 55 12.94 -15.06 54.09
N LEU A 56 13.41 -15.61 52.97
CA LEU A 56 13.33 -17.03 52.53
C LEU A 56 13.97 -17.21 51.12
N PRO A 57 14.29 -18.43 50.63
CA PRO A 57 15.68 -18.90 50.67
C PRO A 57 16.40 -19.00 49.31
N LYS A 58 17.72 -19.22 49.38
CA LYS A 58 18.61 -19.47 48.23
C LYS A 58 18.27 -20.80 47.54
N ILE A 59 17.94 -20.75 46.25
CA ILE A 59 17.94 -21.93 45.36
C ILE A 59 19.29 -22.00 44.64
N ARG A 60 19.92 -23.19 44.64
CA ARG A 60 21.17 -23.45 43.89
C ARG A 60 20.85 -23.77 42.41
N PRO A 61 21.72 -23.39 41.45
CA PRO A 61 21.55 -23.80 40.07
C PRO A 61 21.97 -25.26 39.84
N TRP A 62 21.07 -26.04 39.26
CA TRP A 62 21.42 -27.08 38.29
C TRP A 62 21.73 -26.37 36.95
N GLY A 63 22.43 -26.92 35.96
CA GLY A 63 23.01 -28.24 35.74
C GLY A 63 23.48 -28.28 34.27
N VAL A 64 24.55 -29.00 33.95
CA VAL A 64 25.27 -28.84 32.67
C VAL A 64 24.59 -29.59 31.50
N VAL A 65 24.11 -28.82 30.52
CA VAL A 65 23.89 -29.14 29.09
C VAL A 65 23.93 -27.79 28.36
N ASP A 66 24.44 -27.59 27.14
CA ASP A 66 25.05 -28.44 26.10
C ASP A 66 26.34 -27.76 25.55
N ALA A 67 27.15 -28.48 24.73
CA ALA A 67 28.26 -27.89 23.97
C ALA A 67 28.26 -28.34 22.48
N GLY A 68 27.31 -27.85 21.68
CA GLY A 68 27.03 -28.38 20.34
C GLY A 68 26.91 -27.43 19.13
N ILE A 69 27.29 -26.14 19.17
CA ILE A 69 27.52 -25.30 17.96
C ILE A 69 28.72 -24.36 18.18
N ARG A 70 29.94 -24.82 17.84
CA ARG A 70 31.15 -23.95 17.82
C ARG A 70 32.30 -24.47 16.93
N ARG A 71 31.98 -25.06 15.77
CA ARG A 71 32.94 -25.37 14.70
C ARG A 71 32.32 -25.14 13.31
N ARG A 72 32.29 -23.87 12.87
CA ARG A 72 32.02 -23.47 11.47
C ARG A 72 32.25 -21.97 11.17
N PHE A 73 33.14 -21.30 11.91
CA PHE A 73 33.36 -19.85 11.75
C PHE A 73 34.83 -19.39 11.71
N ASP A 74 35.81 -20.30 11.83
CA ASP A 74 37.23 -19.93 11.89
C ASP A 74 37.96 -19.99 10.52
N ASP A 75 37.40 -20.68 9.52
CA ASP A 75 38.03 -20.88 8.19
C ASP A 75 37.82 -19.72 7.18
N MET A 76 37.47 -18.51 7.64
CA MET A 76 37.24 -17.35 6.77
C MET A 76 38.13 -16.12 7.05
N ASN A 77 39.21 -16.29 7.83
CA ASN A 77 40.11 -15.18 8.21
C ASN A 77 41.47 -15.15 7.46
N HIS A 78 41.53 -15.65 6.22
CA HIS A 78 42.69 -15.51 5.34
C HIS A 78 42.33 -15.03 3.93
N MET A 79 42.02 -13.74 3.78
CA MET A 79 42.50 -12.93 2.64
C MET A 79 42.34 -11.43 2.92
N GLY A 80 43.41 -10.66 2.68
CA GLY A 80 43.49 -9.25 3.05
C GLY A 80 43.06 -8.27 1.96
N ARG A 81 42.66 -7.07 2.40
CA ARG A 81 42.68 -5.79 1.64
C ARG A 81 41.89 -5.72 0.32
N TRP A 82 40.57 -5.55 0.42
CA TRP A 82 39.85 -4.60 -0.45
C TRP A 82 38.90 -3.73 0.38
N LYS A 83 39.04 -2.39 0.30
CA LYS A 83 38.11 -1.45 0.94
C LYS A 83 37.06 -1.02 -0.08
N ARG A 84 35.78 -1.32 0.21
CA ARG A 84 34.57 -1.10 -0.65
C ARG A 84 34.50 -2.08 -1.84
N PRO A 85 33.30 -2.53 -2.29
CA PRO A 85 31.99 -1.87 -2.17
C PRO A 85 30.83 -2.72 -1.58
N ILE A 86 29.84 -2.04 -0.97
CA ILE A 86 28.50 -2.62 -0.67
C ILE A 86 27.37 -1.95 -1.49
N LEU A 87 27.63 -0.78 -2.10
CA LEU A 87 26.61 0.01 -2.82
C LEU A 87 26.31 -0.45 -4.26
N ALA A 88 27.13 -1.31 -4.87
CA ALA A 88 26.93 -1.76 -6.26
C ALA A 88 25.90 -2.90 -6.39
N LEU A 89 25.74 -3.74 -5.35
CA LEU A 89 24.84 -4.90 -5.37
C LEU A 89 23.35 -4.51 -5.32
N ALA A 90 23.02 -3.29 -4.91
CA ALA A 90 21.64 -2.82 -4.81
C ALA A 90 20.99 -2.48 -6.16
N PHE A 91 21.75 -2.37 -7.27
CA PHE A 91 21.20 -2.09 -8.60
C PHE A 91 21.22 -3.30 -9.56
N GLY A 92 22.15 -4.25 -9.40
CA GLY A 92 22.27 -5.40 -10.29
C GLY A 92 21.15 -6.44 -10.15
N VAL A 93 20.54 -6.58 -8.97
CA VAL A 93 19.59 -7.67 -8.66
C VAL A 93 18.14 -7.36 -9.08
N PHE A 94 17.81 -6.11 -9.46
CA PHE A 94 16.43 -5.72 -9.76
C PHE A 94 15.93 -6.06 -11.17
N ASN A 95 16.78 -6.57 -12.06
CA ASN A 95 16.44 -6.84 -13.47
C ASN A 95 16.08 -8.30 -13.79
N CYS A 96 16.10 -9.24 -12.84
CA CYS A 96 15.82 -10.68 -13.09
C CYS A 96 14.57 -11.22 -12.36
N LEU A 97 13.57 -10.38 -12.12
CA LEU A 97 12.23 -10.80 -11.74
C LEU A 97 11.22 -10.19 -12.71
N ASP A 98 11.23 -10.72 -13.94
CA ASP A 98 10.09 -10.61 -14.83
C ASP A 98 8.89 -11.28 -14.16
N CYS A 99 7.86 -10.50 -13.87
CA CYS A 99 6.57 -11.02 -13.47
C CYS A 99 5.86 -11.57 -14.71
N GLN A 100 6.32 -12.72 -15.21
CA GLN A 100 5.55 -13.48 -16.22
C GLN A 100 4.19 -13.86 -15.62
N GLY A 101 3.16 -13.81 -16.47
CA GLY A 101 1.79 -13.58 -16.03
C GLY A 101 1.23 -14.66 -15.13
N PHE A 102 0.69 -14.25 -13.98
CA PHE A 102 -0.22 -15.08 -13.20
C PHE A 102 -1.65 -14.77 -13.68
N VAL A 103 -2.15 -15.56 -14.62
CA VAL A 103 -3.58 -15.62 -14.91
C VAL A 103 -4.22 -16.35 -13.72
N PRO A 104 -5.26 -15.81 -13.06
CA PRO A 104 -5.99 -16.56 -12.05
C PRO A 104 -6.72 -17.72 -12.72
N VAL A 105 -6.18 -18.93 -12.61
CA VAL A 105 -6.87 -20.15 -13.03
C VAL A 105 -8.08 -20.31 -12.12
N ALA A 106 -9.28 -20.16 -12.67
CA ALA A 106 -10.51 -20.51 -11.97
C ALA A 106 -10.45 -21.99 -11.61
N GLY A 107 -10.49 -22.29 -10.31
CA GLY A 107 -10.27 -23.63 -9.79
C GLY A 107 -11.36 -24.60 -10.23
N SER A 108 -11.03 -25.52 -11.13
CA SER A 108 -11.88 -26.66 -11.49
C SER A 108 -11.95 -27.64 -10.32
N SER A 109 -13.14 -27.88 -9.78
CA SER A 109 -13.35 -28.92 -8.76
C SER A 109 -13.20 -30.31 -9.37
N LEU A 110 -12.14 -31.03 -9.03
CA LEU A 110 -11.89 -32.40 -9.50
C LEU A 110 -11.86 -33.40 -8.34
N GLY A 111 -12.86 -34.28 -8.33
CA GLY A 111 -12.85 -35.65 -7.81
C GLY A 111 -12.11 -35.95 -6.51
N SER A 112 -12.84 -35.99 -5.40
CA SER A 112 -12.45 -36.81 -4.25
C SER A 112 -12.45 -38.29 -4.69
N LYS A 113 -11.38 -39.02 -4.38
CA LYS A 113 -11.32 -40.48 -4.54
C LYS A 113 -11.61 -41.21 -3.24
N ASP A 114 -12.11 -42.41 -3.38
CA ASP A 114 -12.67 -43.25 -2.33
C ASP A 114 -11.65 -43.66 -1.25
N SER A 115 -12.12 -43.77 -0.02
CA SER A 115 -11.50 -44.59 1.02
C SER A 115 -12.58 -45.45 1.69
N VAL A 116 -12.50 -46.75 1.46
CA VAL A 116 -13.40 -47.77 2.04
C VAL A 116 -13.26 -47.80 3.56
N GLY A 117 -14.38 -47.79 4.28
CA GLY A 117 -14.47 -47.96 5.73
C GLY A 117 -15.76 -48.69 6.09
N THR A 118 -15.65 -49.73 6.93
CA THR A 118 -16.70 -50.73 7.16
C THR A 118 -17.77 -50.32 8.18
N ALA A 119 -18.97 -50.88 7.96
CA ALA A 119 -20.12 -51.06 8.85
C ALA A 119 -20.02 -50.64 10.33
N ASP A 120 -21.09 -49.99 10.84
CA ASP A 120 -21.98 -50.72 11.75
C ASP A 120 -23.40 -50.11 11.98
N THR A 121 -24.38 -51.02 12.04
CA THR A 121 -25.59 -51.06 12.91
C THR A 121 -26.61 -49.89 13.00
N LEU A 122 -27.79 -50.16 12.39
CA LEU A 122 -29.19 -49.93 12.82
C LEU A 122 -29.60 -48.70 13.69
N GLY A 123 -30.59 -47.95 13.18
CA GLY A 123 -31.47 -47.07 13.98
C GLY A 123 -32.73 -46.66 13.22
N ILE A 124 -33.89 -47.23 13.57
CA ILE A 124 -35.19 -46.95 12.92
C ILE A 124 -35.95 -45.86 13.65
N ALA A 125 -36.23 -44.74 12.97
CA ALA A 125 -37.30 -43.75 13.20
C ALA A 125 -37.12 -42.60 12.18
N SER A 126 -38.12 -41.82 11.77
CA SER A 126 -39.57 -41.98 11.69
C SER A 126 -40.07 -40.90 10.70
N SER A 127 -41.22 -41.07 10.09
CA SER A 127 -41.77 -40.15 9.08
C SER A 127 -41.96 -38.71 9.60
N ALA A 128 -41.38 -37.73 8.90
CA ALA A 128 -41.70 -36.30 9.05
C ALA A 128 -42.29 -35.76 7.74
N SER A 129 -43.44 -35.10 7.83
CA SER A 129 -44.19 -34.56 6.70
C SER A 129 -43.52 -33.33 6.08
N LYS A 130 -43.39 -33.33 4.74
CA LYS A 130 -42.97 -32.13 3.98
C LYS A 130 -44.09 -31.09 4.01
N SER A 131 -44.04 -30.18 4.98
CA SER A 131 -44.85 -28.95 4.96
C SER A 131 -44.18 -27.94 4.01
N SER A 132 -44.81 -27.67 2.87
CA SER A 132 -44.40 -26.63 1.93
C SER A 132 -44.76 -25.25 2.47
N ALA A 133 -43.91 -24.71 3.36
CA ALA A 133 -44.01 -23.32 3.79
C ALA A 133 -43.77 -22.38 2.59
N PRO A 134 -44.57 -21.32 2.41
CA PRO A 134 -44.35 -20.37 1.33
C PRO A 134 -42.99 -19.69 1.52
N LEU A 135 -42.22 -19.62 0.43
CA LEU A 135 -40.95 -18.90 0.39
C LEU A 135 -41.20 -17.41 0.62
N SER A 136 -41.13 -17.01 1.90
CA SER A 136 -41.15 -15.60 2.31
C SER A 136 -40.11 -14.85 1.48
N ALA A 137 -40.54 -13.78 0.82
CA ALA A 137 -39.73 -13.01 -0.11
C ALA A 137 -38.56 -12.34 0.63
N SER A 138 -37.47 -13.09 0.76
CA SER A 138 -36.18 -12.61 1.25
C SER A 138 -35.80 -11.38 0.44
N GLY A 139 -35.86 -10.21 1.07
CA GLY A 139 -35.71 -8.93 0.39
C GLY A 139 -34.36 -8.89 -0.32
N ARG A 140 -34.39 -8.87 -1.66
CA ARG A 140 -33.17 -8.79 -2.49
C ARG A 140 -32.40 -7.53 -2.11
N THR A 141 -31.35 -7.70 -1.32
CA THR A 141 -30.30 -6.69 -1.20
C THR A 141 -29.56 -6.68 -2.53
N VAL A 142 -29.89 -5.70 -3.38
CA VAL A 142 -29.08 -5.39 -4.57
C VAL A 142 -27.63 -5.25 -4.11
N PRO A 143 -26.66 -5.97 -4.71
CA PRO A 143 -25.26 -5.87 -4.30
C PRO A 143 -24.83 -4.41 -4.44
N LYS A 144 -24.45 -3.80 -3.31
CA LYS A 144 -24.01 -2.40 -3.30
C LYS A 144 -22.70 -2.29 -4.07
N GLU A 145 -22.61 -1.29 -4.93
CA GLU A 145 -21.34 -0.98 -5.62
C GLU A 145 -20.30 -0.52 -4.59
N SER A 146 -19.25 -1.33 -4.41
CA SER A 146 -18.14 -0.98 -3.54
C SER A 146 -17.32 0.16 -4.14
N LEU A 147 -17.24 1.28 -3.43
CA LEU A 147 -16.50 2.47 -3.84
C LEU A 147 -15.06 2.40 -3.33
N ILE A 148 -14.11 2.87 -4.15
CA ILE A 148 -12.68 2.90 -3.83
C ILE A 148 -12.28 4.33 -3.50
N PHE A 149 -11.64 4.52 -2.35
CA PHE A 149 -11.20 5.82 -1.83
C PHE A 149 -9.70 5.82 -1.50
N LEU A 150 -9.10 6.99 -1.60
CA LEU A 150 -7.77 7.32 -1.08
C LEU A 150 -7.88 8.59 -0.24
N LEU A 151 -7.57 8.48 1.05
CA LEU A 151 -7.49 9.60 1.97
C LEU A 151 -6.00 9.93 2.20
N SER A 152 -5.54 11.08 1.71
CA SER A 152 -4.17 11.57 1.87
C SER A 152 -4.15 12.75 2.84
N LEU A 153 -3.57 12.56 4.04
CA LEU A 153 -3.55 13.60 5.07
C LEU A 153 -2.61 14.72 4.63
N GLN A 154 -3.16 15.91 4.40
CA GLN A 154 -2.38 17.09 4.09
C GLN A 154 -1.75 17.70 5.34
N TYR A 155 -0.61 18.33 5.14
CA TYR A 155 -0.03 19.31 6.06
C TYR A 155 -0.42 20.69 5.52
N PRO A 156 -0.81 21.66 6.36
CA PRO A 156 -1.22 22.96 5.85
C PRO A 156 -0.08 23.67 5.14
N VAL A 157 -0.47 24.44 4.12
CA VAL A 157 0.39 25.29 3.27
C VAL A 157 0.99 26.48 4.04
N SER A 158 0.51 26.76 5.25
CA SER A 158 1.00 27.85 6.09
C SER A 158 2.25 27.48 6.91
N ASP A 159 3.35 27.14 6.23
CA ASP A 159 4.69 27.15 6.86
C ASP A 159 5.06 28.59 7.33
N LYS A 160 4.38 29.62 6.79
CA LYS A 160 4.55 31.04 7.15
C LYS A 160 4.00 31.43 8.51
N ASP A 161 2.98 30.71 9.01
CA ASP A 161 2.48 30.90 10.38
C ASP A 161 2.12 29.55 11.02
N PRO A 162 3.05 28.99 11.83
CA PRO A 162 2.80 27.78 12.60
C PRO A 162 1.66 27.88 13.61
N SER A 163 1.16 29.08 13.96
CA SER A 163 0.02 29.24 14.88
C SER A 163 -1.30 28.82 14.22
N LEU A 164 -1.46 29.08 12.92
CA LEU A 164 -2.66 28.74 12.14
C LEU A 164 -2.83 27.24 11.87
N PHE A 165 -1.78 26.44 12.01
CA PHE A 165 -1.89 24.99 11.83
C PHE A 165 -2.70 24.37 12.97
N SER A 166 -3.87 23.81 12.63
CA SER A 166 -4.72 22.95 13.47
C SER A 166 -3.94 22.14 14.50
N LYS A 167 -4.37 22.25 15.77
CA LYS A 167 -3.82 21.40 16.85
C LYS A 167 -4.12 19.93 16.59
N THR A 168 -5.32 19.62 16.11
CA THR A 168 -5.76 18.26 15.79
C THR A 168 -4.88 17.61 14.72
N ALA A 169 -4.69 18.28 13.58
CA ALA A 169 -3.85 17.75 12.52
C ALA A 169 -2.35 17.71 12.92
N LYS A 170 -1.85 18.68 13.72
CA LYS A 170 -0.51 18.60 14.36
C LYS A 170 -0.36 17.31 15.17
N ASP A 171 -1.33 17.00 16.02
CA ASP A 171 -1.26 15.88 16.95
C ASP A 171 -1.44 14.53 16.23
N VAL A 172 -2.23 14.47 15.14
CA VAL A 172 -2.26 13.30 14.23
C VAL A 172 -0.90 13.09 13.54
N TRP A 173 -0.26 14.14 13.02
CA TRP A 173 1.08 14.03 12.41
C TRP A 173 2.15 13.60 13.42
N ARG A 174 2.12 14.14 14.65
CA ARG A 174 3.01 13.72 15.76
C ARG A 174 2.79 12.27 16.15
N TRP A 175 1.53 11.84 16.29
CA TRP A 175 1.17 10.44 16.55
C TRP A 175 1.71 9.53 15.44
N LYS A 176 1.52 9.90 14.18
CA LYS A 176 2.00 9.14 13.03
C LYS A 176 3.54 9.03 13.03
N ASP A 177 4.26 10.12 13.31
CA ASP A 177 5.73 10.07 13.39
C ASP A 177 6.20 9.19 14.57
N ALA A 178 5.52 9.23 15.72
CA ALA A 178 5.87 8.41 16.88
C ALA A 178 5.51 6.91 16.72
N VAL A 179 4.33 6.61 16.16
CA VAL A 179 3.79 5.25 16.04
C VAL A 179 4.29 4.59 14.76
N LEU A 180 4.03 5.20 13.59
CA LEU A 180 4.35 4.64 12.28
C LEU A 180 5.78 4.96 11.82
N GLY A 181 6.39 6.01 12.37
CA GLY A 181 7.75 6.46 12.07
C GLY A 181 7.77 7.76 11.26
N ASP A 182 8.77 8.60 11.52
CA ASP A 182 9.03 9.86 10.79
C ASP A 182 9.77 9.67 9.45
N GLY A 183 10.12 8.42 9.14
CA GLY A 183 10.85 8.01 7.95
C GLY A 183 12.31 8.49 7.84
N ARG A 184 12.95 8.86 8.98
CA ARG A 184 14.42 8.84 9.10
C ARG A 184 14.96 7.42 9.21
N ASP A 185 14.13 6.49 9.70
CA ASP A 185 14.41 5.05 9.66
C ASP A 185 14.37 4.56 8.20
N PHE A 186 15.53 4.56 7.55
CA PHE A 186 15.74 4.14 6.16
C PHE A 186 15.31 2.68 5.85
N PHE A 187 14.92 1.89 6.85
CA PHE A 187 14.73 0.44 6.71
C PHE A 187 13.30 -0.07 6.89
N LEU A 188 12.32 0.77 7.24
CA LEU A 188 10.99 0.32 7.67
C LEU A 188 9.85 1.23 7.17
N PRO A 189 8.86 0.71 6.41
CA PRO A 189 7.52 0.61 6.98
C PRO A 189 7.58 -0.35 8.18
N LYS A 190 6.77 -0.10 9.22
CA LYS A 190 6.63 -1.01 10.36
C LYS A 190 5.48 -1.99 10.07
N PRO A 191 5.70 -3.18 9.47
CA PRO A 191 4.59 -4.01 8.97
C PRO A 191 3.66 -4.52 10.06
N LYS A 192 4.14 -4.86 11.26
CA LYS A 192 3.28 -5.27 12.38
C LYS A 192 2.46 -4.09 12.91
N THR A 193 3.05 -2.90 13.02
CA THR A 193 2.32 -1.69 13.43
C THR A 193 1.29 -1.26 12.37
N LEU A 194 1.64 -1.31 11.09
CA LEU A 194 0.73 -0.99 9.98
C LEU A 194 -0.41 -2.01 9.88
N ASN A 195 -0.13 -3.31 10.02
CA ASN A 195 -1.16 -4.35 10.06
C ASN A 195 -2.11 -4.17 11.26
N ALA A 196 -1.58 -3.81 12.44
CA ALA A 196 -2.42 -3.49 13.59
C ALA A 196 -3.33 -2.27 13.33
N LEU A 197 -2.84 -1.23 12.64
CA LEU A 197 -3.64 -0.07 12.24
C LEU A 197 -4.70 -0.44 11.19
N ILE A 198 -4.34 -1.25 10.19
CA ILE A 198 -5.28 -1.75 9.16
C ILE A 198 -6.41 -2.55 9.83
N LYS A 199 -6.09 -3.48 10.73
CA LYS A 199 -7.09 -4.26 11.49
C LYS A 199 -7.96 -3.38 12.39
N TYR A 200 -7.40 -2.31 12.96
CA TYR A 200 -8.15 -1.34 13.74
C TYR A 200 -9.12 -0.53 12.86
N LEU A 201 -8.70 -0.06 11.68
CA LEU A 201 -9.57 0.66 10.76
C LEU A 201 -10.68 -0.24 10.20
N ARG A 202 -10.36 -1.49 9.83
CA ARG A 202 -11.34 -2.52 9.40
C ARG A 202 -12.26 -3.03 10.52
N SER A 203 -12.19 -2.47 11.73
CA SER A 203 -13.22 -2.75 12.74
C SER A 203 -14.51 -1.95 12.50
N ASP A 204 -14.48 -0.96 11.62
CA ASP A 204 -15.68 -0.28 11.14
C ASP A 204 -16.40 -1.07 10.05
N PRO A 205 -17.71 -1.36 10.17
CA PRO A 205 -18.46 -2.16 9.21
C PRO A 205 -18.60 -1.53 7.81
N ILE A 206 -18.31 -0.23 7.62
CA ILE A 206 -18.32 0.36 6.27
C ILE A 206 -17.06 0.04 5.47
N ILE A 207 -15.97 -0.38 6.13
CA ILE A 207 -14.63 -0.55 5.54
C ILE A 207 -14.42 -2.02 5.18
N GLN A 208 -14.65 -2.37 3.91
CA GLN A 208 -14.51 -3.73 3.38
C GLN A 208 -13.02 -4.12 3.27
N GLU A 209 -12.23 -3.30 2.57
CA GLU A 209 -10.76 -3.42 2.47
C GLU A 209 -10.09 -2.14 2.98
N CYS A 210 -8.90 -2.25 3.55
CA CYS A 210 -8.11 -1.10 3.98
C CYS A 210 -6.61 -1.39 3.89
N VAL A 211 -5.83 -0.44 3.37
CA VAL A 211 -4.37 -0.49 3.33
C VAL A 211 -3.79 0.87 3.68
N VAL A 212 -2.73 0.92 4.49
CA VAL A 212 -2.07 2.18 4.90
C VAL A 212 -0.68 2.30 4.29
N LEU A 213 -0.43 3.42 3.60
CA LEU A 213 0.89 3.83 3.11
C LEU A 213 1.41 5.01 3.95
N SER A 214 2.42 4.77 4.77
CA SER A 214 2.99 5.76 5.69
C SER A 214 4.51 5.85 5.53
N ASN A 215 5.03 7.06 5.34
CA ASN A 215 6.47 7.35 5.32
C ASN A 215 6.77 8.79 5.76
N CYS A 216 8.01 9.28 5.61
CA CYS A 216 8.39 10.63 6.01
C CYS A 216 7.58 11.77 5.39
N ALA A 217 6.95 11.57 4.23
CA ALA A 217 6.28 12.59 3.44
C ALA A 217 4.75 12.47 3.36
N ARG A 218 4.17 11.29 3.66
CA ARG A 218 2.73 11.02 3.54
C ARG A 218 2.18 10.12 4.64
N LEU A 219 0.89 10.27 4.91
CA LEU A 219 0.02 9.29 5.56
C LEU A 219 -1.19 9.14 4.65
N GLU A 220 -1.28 7.99 3.97
CA GLU A 220 -2.33 7.67 3.01
C GLU A 220 -3.06 6.40 3.43
N VAL A 221 -4.38 6.43 3.35
CA VAL A 221 -5.27 5.30 3.64
C VAL A 221 -6.07 4.99 2.37
N LEU A 222 -5.83 3.82 1.80
CA LEU A 222 -6.58 3.27 0.68
C LEU A 222 -7.70 2.40 1.23
N ILE A 223 -8.93 2.59 0.75
CA ILE A 223 -10.14 1.98 1.33
C ILE A 223 -11.06 1.49 0.21
N VAL A 224 -11.71 0.35 0.43
CA VAL A 224 -12.92 -0.07 -0.28
C VAL A 224 -14.08 -0.01 0.70
N ALA A 225 -15.15 0.73 0.38
CA ALA A 225 -16.27 0.99 1.29
C ALA A 225 -17.60 1.23 0.55
N ASP A 226 -18.72 1.01 1.24
CA ASP A 226 -20.09 1.27 0.74
C ASP A 226 -20.37 2.76 0.48
N ARG A 227 -19.62 3.66 1.13
CA ARG A 227 -19.85 5.11 1.19
C ARG A 227 -18.57 5.83 1.63
N ASP A 228 -18.56 7.16 1.56
CA ASP A 228 -17.41 7.98 1.97
C ASP A 228 -16.94 7.65 3.41
N PRO A 229 -15.70 7.13 3.58
CA PRO A 229 -15.16 6.74 4.88
C PRO A 229 -14.53 7.89 5.66
N THR A 230 -14.47 9.12 5.11
CA THR A 230 -13.66 10.22 5.64
C THR A 230 -13.99 10.57 7.11
N THR A 231 -15.27 10.60 7.49
CA THR A 231 -15.69 10.83 8.90
C THR A 231 -15.19 9.73 9.83
N HIS A 232 -15.45 8.47 9.45
CA HIS A 232 -15.14 7.28 10.25
C HIS A 232 -13.62 7.10 10.46
N VAL A 233 -12.83 7.31 9.40
CA VAL A 233 -11.37 7.26 9.47
C VAL A 233 -10.81 8.39 10.34
N SER A 234 -11.40 9.59 10.26
CA SER A 234 -11.01 10.72 11.10
C SER A 234 -11.29 10.44 12.59
N GLU A 235 -12.47 9.92 12.91
CA GLU A 235 -12.84 9.49 14.25
C GLU A 235 -11.87 8.42 14.80
N LEU A 236 -11.67 7.33 14.05
CA LEU A 236 -10.80 6.21 14.47
C LEU A 236 -9.35 6.63 14.67
N LEU A 237 -8.79 7.46 13.76
CA LEU A 237 -7.44 7.99 13.94
C LEU A 237 -7.37 8.95 15.13
N TRP A 238 -8.39 9.77 15.38
CA TRP A 238 -8.41 10.65 16.56
C TRP A 238 -8.46 9.87 17.87
N LYS A 239 -9.24 8.78 17.94
CA LYS A 239 -9.23 7.85 19.08
C LYS A 239 -7.84 7.27 19.36
N GLN A 240 -7.08 6.94 18.31
CA GLN A 240 -5.67 6.51 18.46
C GLN A 240 -4.75 7.60 19.00
N VAL A 241 -4.97 8.88 18.62
CA VAL A 241 -4.24 10.03 19.17
C VAL A 241 -4.56 10.23 20.66
N GLN A 242 -5.84 10.23 21.03
CA GLN A 242 -6.28 10.34 22.44
C GLN A 242 -5.69 9.22 23.31
N ALA A 243 -5.81 7.96 22.86
CA ALA A 243 -5.23 6.81 23.54
C ALA A 243 -3.70 6.95 23.68
N HIS A 244 -2.99 7.40 22.64
CA HIS A 244 -1.54 7.62 22.69
C HIS A 244 -1.13 8.70 23.70
N ASN A 245 -1.90 9.78 23.77
CA ASN A 245 -1.67 10.94 24.64
C ASN A 245 -1.99 10.68 26.12
N THR A 246 -2.63 9.55 26.44
CA THR A 246 -2.97 9.19 27.82
C THR A 246 -1.71 9.01 28.69
N PRO A 247 -1.63 9.63 29.90
CA PRO A 247 -0.42 9.58 30.75
C PRO A 247 0.08 8.18 31.11
N ARG A 248 -0.82 7.21 31.28
CA ARG A 248 -0.48 5.80 31.57
C ARG A 248 0.41 5.17 30.48
N ARG A 249 0.25 5.58 29.21
CA ARG A 249 1.08 5.13 28.07
C ARG A 249 2.44 5.82 28.02
N HIS A 250 2.58 7.03 28.58
CA HIS A 250 3.86 7.76 28.63
C HIS A 250 4.83 7.13 29.65
N GLN A 251 4.34 6.76 30.84
CA GLN A 251 5.18 6.15 31.88
C GLN A 251 5.78 4.80 31.47
N ARG A 252 5.04 3.95 30.73
CA ARG A 252 5.52 2.62 30.32
C ARG A 252 6.62 2.61 29.26
N PHE A 253 6.78 3.68 28.47
CA PHE A 253 7.55 3.62 27.23
C PHE A 253 8.46 4.82 26.94
N GLY A 254 8.65 5.74 27.89
CA GLY A 254 9.30 7.05 27.70
C GLY A 254 10.68 7.07 27.02
N TRP A 255 11.44 5.96 27.07
CA TRP A 255 12.76 5.84 26.42
C TRP A 255 12.84 4.71 25.36
N GLN A 256 11.85 3.80 25.31
CA GLN A 256 11.81 2.71 24.33
C GLN A 256 11.03 3.05 23.05
N ARG A 257 10.21 4.13 23.07
CA ARG A 257 9.41 4.57 21.91
C ARG A 257 10.23 5.08 20.72
N THR A 258 11.42 5.62 20.96
CA THR A 258 12.28 6.22 19.91
C THR A 258 13.22 5.23 19.24
N LEU A 259 13.31 3.98 19.72
CA LEU A 259 14.17 2.95 19.14
C LEU A 259 13.33 1.92 18.38
N SER A 260 13.15 2.18 17.08
CA SER A 260 13.10 1.23 15.95
C SER A 260 12.20 -0.02 15.94
N PHE A 261 11.48 -0.36 17.02
CA PHE A 261 10.72 -1.61 17.06
C PHE A 261 9.35 -1.53 16.38
N ASP A 262 9.22 -2.28 15.29
CA ASP A 262 7.94 -2.64 14.66
C ASP A 262 7.12 -3.54 15.60
N ARG A 263 6.05 -2.99 16.17
CA ARG A 263 5.21 -3.64 17.18
C ARG A 263 3.73 -3.32 16.97
N SER A 264 2.86 -4.30 17.18
CA SER A 264 1.40 -4.13 17.07
C SER A 264 0.79 -3.32 18.21
N ASP A 265 1.34 -3.38 19.44
CA ASP A 265 0.79 -2.74 20.64
C ASP A 265 0.92 -1.20 20.69
N LEU A 266 1.63 -0.62 19.73
CA LEU A 266 1.66 0.84 19.54
C LEU A 266 0.29 1.38 19.10
N VAL A 267 -0.46 0.60 18.32
CA VAL A 267 -1.88 0.84 18.01
C VAL A 267 -2.71 0.25 19.14
N ASP A 268 -3.65 1.03 19.69
CA ASP A 268 -4.49 0.56 20.80
C ASP A 268 -5.81 -0.03 20.28
N PRO A 269 -6.05 -1.35 20.37
CA PRO A 269 -7.33 -1.92 19.93
C PRO A 269 -8.50 -1.45 20.81
N GLN A 270 -8.25 -0.99 22.04
CA GLN A 270 -9.28 -0.44 22.93
C GLN A 270 -9.58 1.04 22.65
N ALA A 271 -8.83 1.69 21.75
CA ALA A 271 -9.11 3.08 21.34
C ALA A 271 -10.55 3.26 20.83
N ALA A 272 -11.16 2.25 20.21
CA ALA A 272 -12.54 2.33 19.70
C ALA A 272 -13.58 2.74 20.78
N ARG A 273 -13.30 2.47 22.07
CA ARG A 273 -14.15 2.82 23.21
C ARG A 273 -14.04 4.26 23.67
N TRP A 274 -13.11 5.04 23.13
CA TRP A 274 -12.94 6.45 23.49
C TRP A 274 -14.03 7.29 22.83
N GLU A 275 -14.59 8.22 23.59
CA GLU A 275 -15.46 9.26 23.05
C GLU A 275 -14.62 10.33 22.33
N THR A 276 -15.06 10.72 21.13
CA THR A 276 -14.43 11.78 20.35
C THR A 276 -15.30 13.02 20.37
N ASP A 277 -14.69 14.16 20.63
CA ASP A 277 -15.31 15.46 20.36
C ASP A 277 -15.52 15.61 18.84
N PRO A 278 -16.77 15.80 18.35
CA PRO A 278 -17.06 15.96 16.93
C PRO A 278 -16.31 17.13 16.28
N SER A 279 -15.94 18.17 17.04
CA SER A 279 -15.18 19.30 16.51
C SER A 279 -13.78 18.89 16.02
N HIS A 280 -13.09 17.99 16.74
CA HIS A 280 -11.81 17.43 16.29
C HIS A 280 -11.97 16.54 15.05
N VAL A 281 -13.07 15.78 14.97
CA VAL A 281 -13.36 14.96 13.77
C VAL A 281 -13.59 15.88 12.57
N ALA A 282 -14.49 16.84 12.67
CA ALA A 282 -14.79 17.80 11.61
C ALA A 282 -13.57 18.64 11.20
N GLU A 283 -12.75 19.08 12.16
CA GLU A 283 -11.50 19.78 11.87
C GLU A 283 -10.54 18.89 11.07
N LEU A 284 -10.32 17.63 11.50
CA LEU A 284 -9.46 16.69 10.78
C LEU A 284 -9.98 16.37 9.37
N GLN A 285 -11.30 16.35 9.16
CA GLN A 285 -11.90 16.15 7.84
C GLN A 285 -11.43 17.19 6.81
N THR A 286 -11.22 18.44 7.22
CA THR A 286 -10.73 19.52 6.33
C THR A 286 -9.29 19.33 5.85
N TYR A 287 -8.53 18.41 6.47
CA TYR A 287 -7.13 18.11 6.10
C TYR A 287 -6.99 16.87 5.20
N TRP A 288 -8.06 16.15 4.88
CA TRP A 288 -7.98 15.06 3.90
C TRP A 288 -8.10 15.58 2.47
N HIS A 289 -7.09 15.29 1.65
CA HIS A 289 -7.30 15.19 0.21
C HIS A 289 -7.92 13.82 -0.06
N CYS A 290 -9.17 13.81 -0.50
CA CYS A 290 -9.93 12.60 -0.82
C CYS A 290 -9.98 12.41 -2.35
N GLU A 291 -9.49 11.27 -2.83
CA GLU A 291 -9.72 10.82 -4.20
C GLU A 291 -10.61 9.59 -4.20
N HIS A 292 -11.50 9.49 -5.19
CA HIS A 292 -12.42 8.38 -5.33
C HIS A 292 -12.43 7.81 -6.76
N GLY A 293 -12.79 6.53 -6.86
CA GLY A 293 -12.84 5.77 -8.10
C GLY A 293 -11.50 5.15 -8.48
N LEU A 294 -11.56 3.91 -9.00
CA LEU A 294 -10.40 3.07 -9.29
C LEU A 294 -9.31 3.78 -10.11
N ALA A 295 -9.70 4.46 -11.19
CA ALA A 295 -8.76 5.09 -12.11
C ALA A 295 -7.96 6.21 -11.43
N ASN A 296 -8.62 7.05 -10.63
CA ASN A 296 -7.98 8.19 -9.95
C ASN A 296 -7.03 7.69 -8.86
N VAL A 297 -7.52 6.83 -7.96
CA VAL A 297 -6.71 6.23 -6.89
C VAL A 297 -5.50 5.48 -7.47
N THR A 298 -5.67 4.71 -8.55
CA THR A 298 -4.55 4.02 -9.22
C THR A 298 -3.55 5.01 -9.82
N ARG A 299 -4.03 6.09 -10.45
CA ARG A 299 -3.18 7.14 -11.04
C ARG A 299 -2.37 7.89 -9.99
N HIS A 300 -2.97 8.25 -8.85
CA HIS A 300 -2.23 8.81 -7.71
C HIS A 300 -1.19 7.83 -7.18
N CYS A 301 -1.56 6.58 -6.89
CA CYS A 301 -0.59 5.58 -6.40
C CYS A 301 0.56 5.34 -7.40
N ALA A 302 0.29 5.34 -8.71
CA ALA A 302 1.30 5.25 -9.76
C ALA A 302 2.20 6.49 -9.82
N ALA A 303 1.64 7.70 -9.66
CA ALA A 303 2.41 8.94 -9.54
C ALA A 303 3.28 8.96 -8.28
N VAL A 304 2.79 8.43 -7.15
CA VAL A 304 3.56 8.23 -5.91
C VAL A 304 4.72 7.27 -6.16
N ALA A 305 4.48 6.14 -6.84
CA ALA A 305 5.48 5.14 -7.16
C ALA A 305 6.59 5.65 -8.09
N ALA A 306 6.23 6.47 -9.09
CA ALA A 306 7.18 7.14 -9.97
C ALA A 306 8.00 8.22 -9.26
N GLY A 307 7.42 8.88 -8.25
CA GLY A 307 7.99 10.05 -7.59
C GLY A 307 7.52 11.40 -8.16
N LEU A 308 6.37 11.40 -8.85
CA LEU A 308 5.73 12.56 -9.46
C LEU A 308 4.58 13.16 -8.61
N ALA A 309 4.01 12.37 -7.70
CA ALA A 309 2.93 12.87 -6.84
C ALA A 309 3.43 13.92 -5.82
N PRO A 310 2.56 14.88 -5.42
CA PRO A 310 2.79 15.76 -4.29
C PRO A 310 3.25 15.04 -3.01
N ARG A 311 3.91 15.80 -2.13
CA ARG A 311 4.39 15.36 -0.83
C ARG A 311 3.51 16.04 0.24
N PRO A 312 2.45 15.41 0.75
CA PRO A 312 1.46 16.06 1.64
C PRO A 312 2.07 16.79 2.84
N ARG A 313 3.21 16.33 3.36
CA ARG A 313 3.96 16.99 4.44
C ARG A 313 4.62 18.33 4.07
N ARG A 314 4.70 18.68 2.78
CA ARG A 314 5.37 19.88 2.25
C ARG A 314 4.67 20.34 0.96
N PRO A 315 3.42 20.81 1.03
CA PRO A 315 2.62 21.13 -0.16
C PRO A 315 3.25 22.24 -1.02
N ASP A 316 3.89 23.24 -0.40
CA ASP A 316 4.59 24.34 -1.08
C ASP A 316 5.80 23.93 -1.90
N ARG A 317 6.35 22.73 -1.66
CA ARG A 317 7.55 22.26 -2.34
C ARG A 317 7.18 21.57 -3.65
N SER A 318 7.48 22.26 -4.76
CA SER A 318 7.41 21.68 -6.10
C SER A 318 8.05 20.29 -6.18
N VAL A 319 7.34 19.36 -6.81
CA VAL A 319 7.83 18.01 -7.03
C VAL A 319 8.85 18.04 -8.16
N VAL A 320 10.10 17.69 -7.86
CA VAL A 320 11.16 17.54 -8.86
C VAL A 320 11.24 16.05 -9.23
N PHE A 321 11.07 15.74 -10.51
CA PHE A 321 11.18 14.36 -10.98
C PHE A 321 12.64 13.91 -10.98
N ALA A 322 13.01 13.06 -10.01
CA ALA A 322 14.37 12.56 -9.82
C ALA A 322 14.42 11.01 -9.96
N PRO A 323 14.20 10.46 -11.17
CA PRO A 323 14.03 9.02 -11.40
C PRO A 323 15.25 8.18 -11.01
N PHE A 324 16.45 8.77 -11.02
CA PHE A 324 17.72 8.14 -10.62
C PHE A 324 18.08 8.34 -9.13
N SER A 325 17.28 9.08 -8.37
CA SER A 325 17.55 9.28 -6.94
C SER A 325 17.21 8.02 -6.14
N SER A 326 18.23 7.43 -5.51
CA SER A 326 18.05 6.31 -4.56
C SER A 326 17.11 6.65 -3.40
N ARG A 327 16.96 7.94 -3.04
CA ARG A 327 16.04 8.41 -2.01
C ARG A 327 14.59 8.28 -2.47
N ASP A 328 14.27 8.79 -3.65
CA ASP A 328 12.92 8.70 -4.21
C ASP A 328 12.63 7.29 -4.75
N ALA A 329 13.66 6.48 -5.02
CA ALA A 329 13.53 5.04 -5.30
C ALA A 329 12.94 4.25 -4.13
N HIS A 330 13.18 4.67 -2.88
CA HIS A 330 12.75 3.97 -1.67
C HIS A 330 11.22 3.80 -1.57
N ILE A 331 10.42 4.64 -2.24
CA ILE A 331 8.96 4.51 -2.27
C ILE A 331 8.50 3.16 -2.85
N LEU A 332 9.24 2.57 -3.80
CA LEU A 332 8.90 1.26 -4.37
C LEU A 332 9.06 0.13 -3.35
N LEU A 333 10.05 0.20 -2.47
CA LEU A 333 10.22 -0.80 -1.41
C LEU A 333 9.09 -0.69 -0.37
N GLN A 334 8.65 0.54 -0.07
CA GLN A 334 7.51 0.78 0.81
C GLN A 334 6.23 0.24 0.19
N LEU A 335 5.91 0.62 -1.05
CA LEU A 335 4.77 0.09 -1.81
C LEU A 335 4.81 -1.43 -1.96
N LYS A 336 5.97 -2.05 -2.17
CA LYS A 336 6.11 -3.53 -2.23
C LYS A 336 5.71 -4.18 -0.91
N ARG A 337 6.17 -3.65 0.22
CA ARG A 337 5.81 -4.17 1.57
C ARG A 337 4.35 -3.91 1.91
N THR A 338 3.80 -2.78 1.47
CA THR A 338 2.37 -2.47 1.56
C THR A 338 1.53 -3.43 0.71
N LEU A 339 1.98 -3.80 -0.50
CA LEU A 339 1.38 -4.84 -1.33
C LEU A 339 1.47 -6.24 -0.69
N GLU A 340 2.60 -6.58 -0.06
CA GLU A 340 2.77 -7.85 0.66
C GLU A 340 1.76 -8.01 1.82
N LEU A 341 1.38 -6.91 2.48
CA LEU A 341 0.28 -6.90 3.46
C LEU A 341 -1.11 -6.98 2.80
N ALA A 342 -1.32 -6.30 1.67
CA ALA A 342 -2.62 -6.25 0.99
C ALA A 342 -3.02 -7.59 0.35
N ARG A 343 -2.05 -8.37 -0.15
CA ARG A 343 -2.29 -9.58 -0.96
C ARG A 343 -3.20 -10.64 -0.34
N THR A 344 -3.21 -10.78 0.99
CA THR A 344 -4.00 -11.81 1.66
C THR A 344 -5.46 -11.38 1.87
N ASP A 345 -5.66 -10.14 2.33
CA ASP A 345 -6.94 -9.71 2.91
C ASP A 345 -7.60 -8.53 2.15
N CYS A 346 -6.95 -7.99 1.11
CA CYS A 346 -7.37 -6.81 0.35
C CYS A 346 -7.00 -6.95 -1.15
N PRO A 347 -7.66 -7.86 -1.90
CA PRO A 347 -7.32 -8.15 -3.29
C PRO A 347 -7.50 -6.96 -4.24
N THR A 348 -8.53 -6.13 -4.03
CA THR A 348 -8.78 -4.92 -4.82
C THR A 348 -7.62 -3.95 -4.69
N LEU A 349 -7.25 -3.62 -3.45
CA LEU A 349 -6.17 -2.69 -3.15
C LEU A 349 -4.79 -3.27 -3.53
N ALA A 350 -4.62 -4.59 -3.47
CA ALA A 350 -3.43 -5.27 -3.98
C ALA A 350 -3.29 -5.12 -5.51
N GLY A 351 -4.38 -5.16 -6.27
CA GLY A 351 -4.39 -4.88 -7.72
C GLY A 351 -3.86 -3.48 -8.04
N ILE A 352 -4.38 -2.47 -7.34
CA ILE A 352 -3.96 -1.06 -7.46
C ILE A 352 -2.47 -0.89 -7.14
N LEU A 353 -2.00 -1.44 -6.02
CA LEU A 353 -0.61 -1.36 -5.60
C LEU A 353 0.34 -2.09 -6.55
N CYS A 354 -0.11 -3.18 -7.18
CA CYS A 354 0.64 -3.88 -8.22
C CYS A 354 0.81 -3.00 -9.48
N ALA A 355 -0.28 -2.38 -9.96
CA ALA A 355 -0.23 -1.46 -11.09
C ALA A 355 0.67 -0.24 -10.81
N ALA A 356 0.58 0.33 -9.60
CA ALA A 356 1.44 1.42 -9.16
C ALA A 356 2.94 1.03 -9.16
N LEU A 357 3.29 -0.16 -8.68
CA LEU A 357 4.67 -0.67 -8.72
C LEU A 357 5.18 -0.90 -10.14
N THR A 358 4.33 -1.40 -11.04
CA THR A 358 4.67 -1.55 -12.47
C THR A 358 4.92 -0.20 -13.11
N ALA A 359 4.03 0.77 -12.91
CA ALA A 359 4.20 2.15 -13.37
C ALA A 359 5.50 2.79 -12.86
N GLY A 360 5.75 2.72 -11.55
CA GLY A 360 6.94 3.31 -10.93
C GLY A 360 8.27 2.65 -11.31
N LYS A 361 8.26 1.37 -11.69
CA LYS A 361 9.41 0.69 -12.33
C LYS A 361 9.59 1.17 -13.77
N ALA A 362 8.52 1.19 -14.57
CA ALA A 362 8.56 1.59 -15.98
C ALA A 362 8.99 3.06 -16.15
N ALA A 363 8.50 3.96 -15.29
CA ALA A 363 8.84 5.38 -15.24
C ALA A 363 10.33 5.68 -14.95
N ARG A 364 11.11 4.66 -14.58
CA ARG A 364 12.54 4.76 -14.25
C ARG A 364 13.41 3.89 -15.17
N ASN A 365 12.82 3.27 -16.20
CA ASN A 365 13.50 2.41 -17.16
C ASN A 365 13.68 3.16 -18.49
N PRO A 366 14.92 3.53 -18.90
CA PRO A 366 15.17 4.22 -20.16
C PRO A 366 14.67 3.47 -21.42
N ARG A 367 14.49 2.15 -21.36
CA ARG A 367 13.89 1.38 -22.47
C ARG A 367 12.37 1.61 -22.63
N LYS A 368 11.68 2.01 -21.55
CA LYS A 368 10.24 2.32 -21.55
C LYS A 368 9.98 3.83 -21.66
N VAL A 369 10.86 4.66 -21.10
CA VAL A 369 10.80 6.11 -21.19
C VAL A 369 12.15 6.64 -21.72
N PRO A 370 12.39 6.65 -23.04
CA PRO A 370 13.68 7.06 -23.63
C PRO A 370 14.13 8.48 -23.25
N ALA A 371 13.18 9.38 -23.00
CA ALA A 371 13.44 10.74 -22.55
C ALA A 371 14.23 10.82 -21.23
N LEU A 372 14.27 9.73 -20.42
CA LEU A 372 15.12 9.64 -19.22
C LEU A 372 16.61 9.87 -19.50
N GLU A 373 17.08 9.59 -20.73
CA GLU A 373 18.47 9.84 -21.12
C GLU A 373 18.80 11.35 -21.10
N GLU A 374 17.83 12.25 -21.30
CA GLU A 374 18.02 13.71 -21.17
C GLU A 374 18.39 14.12 -19.74
N LEU A 375 17.95 13.37 -18.72
CA LEU A 375 18.28 13.65 -17.31
C LEU A 375 19.64 13.08 -16.87
N ARG A 376 20.21 12.13 -17.62
CA ARG A 376 21.45 11.43 -17.24
C ARG A 376 22.68 12.34 -17.06
N PRO A 377 22.91 13.38 -17.89
CA PRO A 377 24.05 14.31 -17.72
C PRO A 377 23.99 15.15 -16.44
N TYR A 378 22.81 15.25 -15.81
CA TYR A 378 22.58 16.01 -14.58
C TYR A 378 22.83 15.16 -13.32
N GLY A 379 23.06 13.86 -13.48
CA GLY A 379 23.50 12.95 -12.43
C GLY A 379 22.35 12.25 -11.70
N THR A 380 22.57 11.88 -10.43
CA THR A 380 21.65 11.01 -9.67
C THR A 380 20.81 11.75 -8.62
N GLY A 381 20.99 13.07 -8.50
CA GLY A 381 20.41 13.89 -7.44
C GLY A 381 21.00 13.65 -6.04
N ASN A 382 22.17 13.01 -5.95
CA ASN A 382 22.81 12.54 -4.72
C ASN A 382 24.30 12.87 -4.61
N SER A 383 24.96 13.31 -5.69
CA SER A 383 26.36 13.74 -5.68
C SER A 383 26.47 15.24 -5.37
N LYS A 384 27.54 15.65 -4.68
CA LYS A 384 27.91 17.07 -4.54
C LYS A 384 28.15 17.76 -5.89
N TYR A 385 28.41 16.98 -6.94
CA TYR A 385 28.70 17.45 -8.29
C TYR A 385 27.52 17.33 -9.27
N ASP A 386 26.36 16.85 -8.80
CA ASP A 386 25.16 16.77 -9.64
C ASP A 386 24.69 18.19 -9.97
N ARG A 387 24.46 18.46 -11.26
CA ARG A 387 23.93 19.73 -11.74
C ARG A 387 22.42 19.67 -11.66
N THR A 388 21.76 20.70 -11.15
CA THR A 388 20.30 20.78 -11.24
C THR A 388 19.89 20.80 -12.72
N ALA A 389 19.03 19.85 -13.12
CA ALA A 389 18.50 19.83 -14.48
C ALA A 389 17.64 21.08 -14.74
N PRO A 390 17.66 21.65 -15.96
CA PRO A 390 16.72 22.70 -16.36
C PRO A 390 15.27 22.25 -16.11
N ARG A 391 14.43 23.21 -15.75
CA ARG A 391 13.04 22.95 -15.38
C ARG A 391 12.28 22.34 -16.54
N GLU A 392 12.49 22.87 -17.74
CA GLU A 392 11.85 22.51 -18.99
C GLU A 392 12.18 21.05 -19.39
N VAL A 393 13.44 20.64 -19.16
CA VAL A 393 13.88 19.25 -19.38
C VAL A 393 13.20 18.33 -18.36
N THR A 394 13.17 18.73 -17.08
CA THR A 394 12.55 17.93 -16.00
C THR A 394 11.05 17.74 -16.24
N GLU A 395 10.35 18.80 -16.63
CA GLU A 395 8.91 18.78 -16.94
C GLU A 395 8.63 17.93 -18.19
N ARG A 396 9.38 18.11 -19.29
CA ARG A 396 9.25 17.27 -20.50
C ARG A 396 9.42 15.78 -20.21
N VAL A 397 10.45 15.41 -19.44
CA VAL A 397 10.72 14.01 -19.09
C VAL A 397 9.71 13.45 -18.10
N ALA A 398 9.18 14.27 -17.18
CA ALA A 398 8.06 13.91 -16.31
C ALA A 398 6.78 13.63 -17.11
N THR A 399 6.42 14.47 -18.09
CA THR A 399 5.29 14.24 -19.00
C THR A 399 5.47 12.97 -19.83
N ALA A 400 6.69 12.70 -20.33
CA ALA A 400 6.99 11.44 -21.02
C ALA A 400 6.82 10.22 -20.11
N ALA A 401 7.28 10.28 -18.85
CA ALA A 401 7.09 9.21 -17.87
C ALA A 401 5.61 9.00 -17.50
N TRP A 402 4.82 10.08 -17.43
CA TRP A 402 3.37 10.00 -17.21
C TRP A 402 2.68 9.24 -18.34
N ASN A 403 2.90 9.67 -19.59
CA ASN A 403 2.22 9.13 -20.76
C ASN A 403 2.66 7.71 -21.14
N LEU A 404 3.94 7.36 -20.93
CA LEU A 404 4.51 6.09 -21.37
C LEU A 404 4.57 5.00 -20.28
N ALA A 405 4.40 5.37 -19.00
CA ALA A 405 4.49 4.41 -17.89
C ALA A 405 3.31 4.46 -16.90
N ILE A 406 2.84 5.65 -16.51
CA ILE A 406 1.72 5.78 -15.55
C ILE A 406 0.40 5.44 -16.22
N GLU A 407 -0.03 6.21 -17.22
CA GLU A 407 -1.37 6.08 -17.78
C GLU A 407 -1.65 4.68 -18.39
N PRO A 408 -0.72 4.03 -19.12
CA PRO A 408 -0.94 2.66 -19.59
C PRO A 408 -1.13 1.65 -18.46
N SER A 409 -0.41 1.80 -17.34
CA SER A 409 -0.56 0.93 -16.16
C SER A 409 -1.90 1.15 -15.44
N VAL A 410 -2.40 2.39 -15.44
CA VAL A 410 -3.74 2.73 -14.91
C VAL A 410 -4.82 2.10 -15.78
N GLN A 411 -4.74 2.28 -17.11
CA GLN A 411 -5.68 1.70 -18.07
C GLN A 411 -5.73 0.16 -17.96
N GLU A 412 -4.58 -0.50 -17.88
CA GLU A 412 -4.51 -1.96 -17.71
C GLU A 412 -5.14 -2.42 -16.38
N CYS A 413 -4.95 -1.66 -15.30
CA CYS A 413 -5.56 -1.95 -14.01
C CYS A 413 -7.08 -1.81 -14.03
N VAL A 414 -7.59 -0.74 -14.67
CA VAL A 414 -9.03 -0.49 -14.85
C VAL A 414 -9.66 -1.58 -15.71
N ALA A 415 -9.02 -1.93 -16.84
CA ALA A 415 -9.50 -3.01 -17.71
C ALA A 415 -9.52 -4.37 -17.01
N ARG A 416 -8.49 -4.72 -16.23
CA ARG A 416 -8.47 -5.95 -15.42
C ARG A 416 -9.58 -5.98 -14.37
N TRP A 417 -9.85 -4.87 -13.70
CA TRP A 417 -10.96 -4.78 -12.74
C TRP A 417 -12.33 -4.90 -13.41
N GLN A 418 -12.55 -4.21 -14.52
CA GLN A 418 -13.80 -4.30 -15.29
C GLN A 418 -14.04 -5.74 -15.78
N ALA A 419 -13.00 -6.42 -16.28
CA ALA A 419 -13.10 -7.82 -16.67
C ALA A 419 -13.42 -8.76 -15.50
N GLN A 420 -12.86 -8.51 -14.31
CA GLN A 420 -13.20 -9.25 -13.09
C GLN A 420 -14.67 -9.04 -12.70
N GLN A 421 -15.12 -7.79 -12.60
CA GLN A 421 -16.51 -7.44 -12.27
C GLN A 421 -17.51 -8.02 -13.27
N GLN A 422 -17.19 -7.98 -14.57
CA GLN A 422 -17.99 -8.65 -15.60
C GLN A 422 -18.00 -10.17 -15.41
N SER A 423 -16.87 -10.81 -15.09
CA SER A 423 -16.80 -12.25 -14.83
C SER A 423 -17.63 -12.67 -13.62
N GLU A 424 -17.60 -11.89 -12.53
CA GLU A 424 -18.41 -12.10 -11.33
C GLU A 424 -19.91 -11.95 -11.64
N ARG A 425 -20.31 -10.90 -12.37
CA ARG A 425 -21.69 -10.71 -12.84
C ARG A 425 -22.16 -11.87 -13.74
N ILE A 426 -21.33 -12.31 -14.69
CA ILE A 426 -21.63 -13.45 -15.58
C ILE A 426 -21.82 -14.73 -14.78
N ALA A 427 -20.97 -14.99 -13.77
CA ALA A 427 -21.10 -16.15 -12.91
C ALA A 427 -22.39 -16.12 -12.09
N ALA A 428 -22.73 -14.97 -11.49
CA ALA A 428 -23.97 -14.79 -10.73
C ALA A 428 -25.23 -14.94 -11.61
N PHE A 429 -25.22 -14.33 -12.81
CA PHE A 429 -26.30 -14.44 -13.80
C PHE A 429 -26.53 -15.89 -14.23
N ARG A 430 -25.45 -16.63 -14.54
CA ARG A 430 -25.51 -18.06 -14.87
C ARG A 430 -26.05 -18.91 -13.72
N HIS A 431 -25.50 -18.73 -12.51
CA HIS A 431 -25.97 -19.46 -11.32
C HIS A 431 -27.46 -19.19 -11.05
N ARG A 432 -27.93 -17.95 -11.24
CA ARG A 432 -29.36 -17.61 -11.09
C ARG A 432 -30.24 -18.27 -12.16
N ALA A 433 -29.76 -18.43 -13.39
CA ALA A 433 -30.47 -19.17 -14.43
C ALA A 433 -30.48 -20.68 -14.16
N GLU A 434 -29.33 -21.27 -13.83
CA GLU A 434 -29.21 -22.71 -13.56
C GLU A 434 -30.07 -23.15 -12.36
N ALA A 435 -30.36 -22.25 -11.42
CA ALA A 435 -31.27 -22.50 -10.29
C ALA A 435 -32.76 -22.68 -10.67
N PHE A 436 -33.16 -22.44 -11.93
CA PHE A 436 -34.51 -22.77 -12.42
C PHE A 436 -34.64 -24.23 -12.90
N ALA A 437 -33.54 -24.97 -13.08
CA ALA A 437 -33.60 -26.36 -13.53
C ALA A 437 -33.90 -27.33 -12.38
N GLU A 438 -34.94 -28.14 -12.54
CA GLU A 438 -35.27 -29.24 -11.61
C GLU A 438 -34.51 -30.54 -11.93
N ASP A 439 -34.09 -30.71 -13.19
CA ASP A 439 -33.41 -31.90 -13.70
C ASP A 439 -32.25 -31.57 -14.67
N LEU A 440 -31.56 -32.63 -15.14
CA LEU A 440 -30.39 -32.50 -16.02
C LEU A 440 -30.74 -32.08 -17.46
N GLU A 441 -31.95 -32.38 -17.94
CA GLU A 441 -32.40 -32.02 -19.29
C GLU A 441 -32.75 -30.53 -19.35
N GLN A 442 -33.51 -30.04 -18.37
CA GLN A 442 -33.78 -28.62 -18.16
C GLN A 442 -32.48 -27.83 -18.00
N LEU A 443 -31.52 -28.32 -17.20
CA LEU A 443 -30.22 -27.67 -17.04
C LEU A 443 -29.43 -27.60 -18.37
N GLY A 444 -29.51 -28.65 -19.20
CA GLY A 444 -28.95 -28.65 -20.54
C GLY A 444 -29.57 -27.58 -21.44
N TRP A 445 -30.91 -27.47 -21.42
CA TRP A 445 -31.64 -26.44 -22.17
C TRP A 445 -31.32 -25.02 -21.71
N ILE A 446 -31.34 -24.75 -20.40
CA ILE A 446 -30.98 -23.43 -19.83
C ILE A 446 -29.55 -23.02 -20.22
N ARG A 447 -28.60 -23.97 -20.20
CA ARG A 447 -27.21 -23.72 -20.62
C ARG A 447 -27.08 -23.34 -22.09
N ALA A 448 -27.94 -23.86 -22.97
CA ALA A 448 -28.00 -23.43 -24.36
C ALA A 448 -28.51 -21.98 -24.46
N GLN A 449 -29.59 -21.63 -23.75
CA GLN A 449 -30.14 -20.26 -23.73
C GLN A 449 -29.17 -19.23 -23.15
N LEU A 450 -28.36 -19.61 -22.17
CA LEU A 450 -27.36 -18.75 -21.53
C LEU A 450 -26.20 -18.29 -22.44
N HIS A 451 -26.02 -18.89 -23.63
CA HIS A 451 -24.88 -18.59 -24.50
C HIS A 451 -24.86 -17.13 -24.97
N LEU A 452 -25.92 -16.70 -25.66
CA LEU A 452 -25.99 -15.36 -26.26
C LEU A 452 -25.96 -14.25 -25.19
N PRO A 453 -26.77 -14.29 -24.10
CA PRO A 453 -26.70 -13.28 -23.04
C PRO A 453 -25.34 -13.24 -22.34
N THR A 454 -24.67 -14.38 -22.14
CA THR A 454 -23.30 -14.36 -21.61
C THR A 454 -22.35 -13.62 -22.56
N MET A 455 -22.46 -13.85 -23.87
CA MET A 455 -21.61 -13.17 -24.85
C MET A 455 -21.88 -11.67 -24.91
N GLN A 456 -23.13 -11.24 -24.78
CA GLN A 456 -23.51 -9.82 -24.63
C GLN A 456 -22.87 -9.19 -23.38
N LEU A 457 -23.00 -9.83 -22.21
CA LEU A 457 -22.37 -9.36 -20.95
C LEU A 457 -20.84 -9.28 -21.07
N ARG A 458 -20.19 -10.23 -21.74
CA ARG A 458 -18.73 -10.20 -22.02
C ARG A 458 -18.30 -9.06 -22.93
N GLN A 459 -19.18 -8.59 -23.80
CA GLN A 459 -18.97 -7.42 -24.66
C GLN A 459 -19.31 -6.11 -23.94
N GLY A 460 -19.69 -6.15 -22.65
CA GLY A 460 -20.13 -4.98 -21.90
C GLY A 460 -21.55 -4.51 -22.24
N GLN A 461 -22.32 -5.29 -23.01
CA GLN A 461 -23.70 -4.96 -23.32
C GLN A 461 -24.62 -5.27 -22.12
N THR A 462 -25.68 -4.49 -21.97
CA THR A 462 -26.72 -4.72 -20.96
C THR A 462 -27.67 -5.82 -21.40
N VAL A 463 -27.84 -6.84 -20.57
CA VAL A 463 -28.92 -7.84 -20.69
C VAL A 463 -30.06 -7.44 -19.75
N ASN A 464 -31.31 -7.50 -20.23
CA ASN A 464 -32.48 -7.41 -19.36
C ASN A 464 -32.63 -8.74 -18.62
N GLU A 465 -32.00 -8.84 -17.45
CA GLU A 465 -31.89 -10.10 -16.72
C GLU A 465 -33.27 -10.62 -16.31
N ASP A 466 -34.17 -9.78 -15.81
CA ASP A 466 -35.49 -10.23 -15.34
C ASP A 466 -36.43 -10.67 -16.48
N GLU A 467 -36.37 -10.04 -17.66
CA GLU A 467 -37.06 -10.51 -18.88
C GLU A 467 -36.52 -11.87 -19.34
N PHE A 468 -35.20 -12.06 -19.32
CA PHE A 468 -34.58 -13.35 -19.63
C PHE A 468 -34.98 -14.46 -18.65
N PHE A 469 -35.03 -14.16 -17.35
CA PHE A 469 -35.47 -15.13 -16.34
C PHE A 469 -36.97 -15.45 -16.44
N GLN A 470 -37.82 -14.46 -16.74
CA GLN A 470 -39.24 -14.71 -17.01
C GLN A 470 -39.41 -15.61 -18.24
N HIS A 471 -38.68 -15.35 -19.33
CA HIS A 471 -38.70 -16.20 -20.52
C HIS A 471 -38.24 -17.65 -20.24
N ILE A 472 -37.24 -17.86 -19.38
CA ILE A 472 -36.86 -19.21 -18.91
C ILE A 472 -38.04 -19.86 -18.18
N GLN A 473 -38.65 -19.18 -17.22
CA GLN A 473 -39.76 -19.72 -16.44
C GLN A 473 -40.96 -20.08 -17.32
N ASP A 474 -41.43 -19.14 -18.15
CA ASP A 474 -42.54 -19.34 -19.09
C ASP A 474 -42.28 -20.52 -20.06
N SER A 475 -41.02 -20.75 -20.43
CA SER A 475 -40.63 -21.85 -21.32
C SER A 475 -40.63 -23.20 -20.61
N LEU A 476 -40.16 -23.25 -19.36
CA LEU A 476 -40.17 -24.47 -18.55
C LEU A 476 -41.60 -24.89 -18.20
N GLU A 477 -42.46 -23.94 -17.81
CA GLU A 477 -43.88 -24.20 -17.52
C GLU A 477 -44.62 -24.79 -18.74
N ARG A 478 -44.27 -24.37 -19.97
CA ARG A 478 -44.81 -24.95 -21.22
C ARG A 478 -44.31 -26.36 -21.51
N VAL A 479 -43.08 -26.70 -21.14
CA VAL A 479 -42.54 -28.07 -21.30
C VAL A 479 -43.10 -29.01 -20.24
N GLN A 480 -43.30 -28.49 -19.02
CA GLN A 480 -43.89 -29.23 -17.88
C GLN A 480 -45.41 -29.38 -17.96
N SER A 481 -46.08 -28.69 -18.87
CA SER A 481 -47.49 -28.87 -19.18
C SER A 481 -47.62 -29.87 -20.33
N PRO A 482 -47.63 -31.21 -20.09
CA PRO A 482 -47.89 -32.17 -21.15
C PRO A 482 -49.27 -31.84 -21.72
N SER A 483 -49.33 -31.61 -23.02
CA SER A 483 -50.58 -31.29 -23.70
C SER A 483 -51.57 -32.45 -23.50
N GLU A 484 -52.60 -32.24 -22.67
CA GLU A 484 -53.72 -33.17 -22.49
C GLU A 484 -54.55 -33.37 -23.79
N GLU A 485 -54.23 -32.65 -24.87
CA GLU A 485 -54.71 -32.81 -26.26
C GLU A 485 -54.27 -34.15 -26.94
N LYS A 486 -54.24 -35.25 -26.19
CA LYS A 486 -54.25 -36.62 -26.72
C LYS A 486 -55.24 -37.50 -25.95
N LEU A 487 -56.52 -37.13 -26.06
CA LEU A 487 -57.69 -37.95 -25.75
C LEU A 487 -58.57 -38.07 -26.99
#